data_AF-A0A914M0W9-F1
#
_entry.id   AF-A0A914M0W9-F1
#
_cell.length_a   1.000
_cell.length_b   1.000
_cell.length_c   1.000
_cell.angle_alpha   90.00
_cell.angle_beta   90.00
_cell.angle_gamma   90.00
#
_symmetry.space_group_name_H-M   'P 1'
#
loop_
_entity.id
_entity.type
_entity.pdbx_description
1 polymer ?
#
loop_
_entity_poly.entity_id
_entity_poly.type
_entity_poly.pdbx_seq_one_letter_code
_entity_poly.pdbx_strand_id
1 'polypeptide(L)'
;MHYLIDEISNILNCHTKSLRDNLNHPAKRALINSKLKGKLVRTLYADRNGFRKTFTLYGFTHKGAHSIMAYGSLARPYNVSVTAHFYSRHRIRLRHPYLQCVVEKFPRRCEDRYYPLELLEIVDENEDDHIGFPAPNDDKEFYKDLSEKLLIDNISNSDKNDEPLEFDMMDEIEGW
;
A
#
# COMPACT_ATOMS: atom_id res chain seq x y z
N MET A 1 15.60 -11.29 14.59
CA MET A 1 14.86 -10.17 13.96
C MET A 1 15.65 -9.75 12.73
N HIS A 2 15.15 -10.09 11.54
CA HIS A 2 15.86 -9.90 10.26
C HIS A 2 15.31 -8.66 9.55
N TYR A 3 15.87 -7.48 9.82
CA TYR A 3 15.42 -6.24 9.17
C TYR A 3 15.67 -6.28 7.67
N LEU A 4 14.66 -5.86 6.90
CA LEU A 4 14.76 -5.87 5.44
C LEU A 4 15.89 -4.96 4.93
N ILE A 5 16.12 -3.83 5.61
CA ILE A 5 17.17 -2.88 5.24
C ILE A 5 18.57 -3.49 5.37
N ASP A 6 18.79 -4.31 6.39
CA ASP A 6 20.08 -4.97 6.63
C ASP A 6 20.30 -6.10 5.63
N GLU A 7 19.25 -6.87 5.31
CA GLU A 7 19.32 -7.90 4.27
C GLU A 7 19.68 -7.31 2.91
N ILE A 8 19.07 -6.18 2.54
CA ILE A 8 19.42 -5.49 1.28
C ILE A 8 20.87 -5.02 1.31
N SER A 9 21.34 -4.50 2.45
CA SER A 9 22.74 -4.10 2.64
C SER A 9 23.70 -5.28 2.43
N ASN A 10 23.35 -6.46 2.98
CA ASN A 10 24.12 -7.68 2.85
C ASN A 10 24.16 -8.19 1.40
N ILE A 11 23.01 -8.22 0.72
CA ILE A 11 22.93 -8.67 -0.69
C ILE A 11 23.76 -7.77 -1.61
N LEU A 12 23.75 -6.45 -1.36
CA LEU A 12 24.49 -5.47 -2.15
C LEU A 12 25.96 -5.33 -1.72
N ASN A 13 26.36 -6.02 -0.64
CA ASN A 13 27.66 -5.90 -0.01
C ASN A 13 28.06 -4.43 0.20
N CYS A 14 27.16 -3.65 0.79
CA CYS A 14 27.37 -2.22 1.02
C CYS A 14 26.94 -1.81 2.43
N HIS A 15 27.33 -0.61 2.85
CA HIS A 15 26.85 -0.03 4.10
C HIS A 15 25.45 0.58 3.89
N THR A 16 24.60 0.49 4.91
CA THR A 16 23.27 1.11 4.97
C THR A 16 23.22 2.58 4.52
N LYS A 17 24.27 3.37 4.79
CA LYS A 17 24.39 4.78 4.36
C LYS A 17 24.43 4.94 2.84
N SER A 18 25.02 3.97 2.14
CA SER A 18 25.15 3.95 0.68
C SER A 18 23.96 3.29 -0.02
N LEU A 19 22.96 2.79 0.72
CA LEU A 19 21.84 2.05 0.13
C LEU A 19 21.07 2.88 -0.91
N ARG A 20 20.91 4.18 -0.68
CA ARG A 20 20.21 5.07 -1.61
C ARG A 20 20.82 5.01 -3.01
N ASP A 21 22.13 5.21 -3.10
CA ASP A 21 22.85 5.25 -4.38
C ASP A 21 22.84 3.88 -5.05
N ASN A 22 22.97 2.82 -4.25
CA ASN A 22 22.91 1.45 -4.75
C ASN A 22 21.52 1.08 -5.28
N LEU A 23 20.43 1.43 -4.58
CA LEU A 23 19.05 1.13 -5.00
C LEU A 23 18.56 2.03 -6.15
N ASN A 24 19.19 3.19 -6.34
CA ASN A 24 18.98 4.03 -7.53
C ASN A 24 19.52 3.35 -8.78
N HIS A 25 20.62 2.59 -8.67
CA HIS A 25 21.22 1.89 -9.81
C HIS A 25 20.29 0.76 -10.32
N PRO A 26 19.84 0.80 -11.60
CA PRO A 26 18.85 -0.14 -12.12
C PRO A 26 19.26 -1.62 -11.97
N ALA A 27 20.52 -1.96 -12.27
CA ALA A 27 21.00 -3.35 -12.17
C ALA A 27 21.00 -3.89 -10.73
N LYS A 28 21.34 -3.05 -9.74
CA LYS A 28 21.35 -3.43 -8.33
C LYS A 28 19.92 -3.58 -7.81
N ARG A 29 19.01 -2.69 -8.20
CA ARG A 29 17.58 -2.84 -7.89
C ARG A 29 16.98 -4.10 -8.53
N ALA A 30 17.37 -4.45 -9.76
CA ALA A 30 16.95 -5.69 -10.41
C ALA A 30 17.44 -6.94 -9.65
N LEU A 31 18.71 -6.93 -9.19
CA LEU A 31 19.28 -7.99 -8.36
C LEU A 31 18.53 -8.17 -7.03
N ILE A 32 18.17 -7.07 -6.36
CA ILE A 32 17.40 -7.13 -5.12
C ILE A 32 15.99 -7.64 -5.38
N ASN A 33 15.33 -7.14 -6.43
CA ASN A 33 14.02 -7.64 -6.85
C ASN A 33 14.06 -9.15 -7.12
N SER A 34 15.06 -9.67 -7.84
CA SER A 34 15.13 -11.10 -8.15
C SER A 34 15.33 -11.97 -6.90
N LYS A 35 15.99 -11.46 -5.86
CA LYS A 35 16.28 -12.21 -4.62
C LYS A 35 15.18 -12.13 -3.56
N LEU A 36 14.46 -11.00 -3.50
CA LEU A 36 13.50 -10.73 -2.41
C LEU A 36 12.05 -10.82 -2.85
N LYS A 37 11.75 -10.74 -4.15
CA LYS A 37 10.38 -10.86 -4.64
C LYS A 37 9.80 -12.22 -4.27
N GLY A 38 8.59 -12.22 -3.72
CA GLY A 38 7.90 -13.42 -3.24
C GLY A 38 8.14 -13.73 -1.77
N LYS A 39 9.15 -13.13 -1.12
CA LYS A 39 9.34 -13.31 0.33
C LYS A 39 8.21 -12.67 1.13
N LEU A 40 7.88 -13.27 2.26
CA LEU A 40 7.00 -12.67 3.26
C LEU A 40 7.77 -11.64 4.08
N VAL A 41 7.15 -10.47 4.25
CA VAL A 41 7.65 -9.39 5.08
C VAL A 41 6.58 -8.95 6.06
N ARG A 42 7.00 -8.58 7.27
CA ARG A 42 6.12 -8.12 8.34
C ARG A 42 6.44 -6.68 8.71
N THR A 43 5.40 -5.90 9.03
CA THR A 43 5.57 -4.53 9.52
C THR A 43 6.11 -4.51 10.95
N LEU A 44 7.08 -3.65 11.20
CA LEU A 44 7.64 -3.43 12.55
C LEU A 44 6.72 -2.62 13.46
N TYR A 45 5.74 -1.93 12.87
CA TYR A 45 4.71 -1.18 13.57
C TYR A 45 3.39 -1.95 13.56
N ALA A 46 2.59 -1.69 14.58
CA ALA A 46 1.21 -2.16 14.66
C ALA A 46 0.26 -1.11 14.06
N ASP A 47 -0.78 -1.57 13.39
CA ASP A 47 -1.93 -0.74 13.03
C ASP A 47 -2.72 -0.32 14.29
N ARG A 48 -3.72 0.55 14.12
CA ARG A 48 -4.61 0.99 15.22
C ARG A 48 -5.27 -0.15 15.99
N ASN A 49 -5.39 -1.32 15.37
CA ASN A 49 -5.98 -2.52 15.94
C ASN A 49 -4.94 -3.42 16.65
N GLY A 50 -3.69 -2.97 16.79
CA GLY A 50 -2.60 -3.75 17.42
C GLY A 50 -1.95 -4.80 16.52
N PHE A 51 -2.50 -5.06 15.33
CA PHE A 51 -1.96 -6.06 14.40
C PHE A 51 -0.75 -5.55 13.62
N ARG A 52 0.29 -6.37 13.54
CA ARG A 52 1.37 -6.23 12.57
C ARG A 52 0.97 -6.94 11.29
N LYS A 53 1.16 -6.28 10.16
CA LYS A 53 0.75 -6.81 8.87
C LYS A 53 1.89 -7.62 8.27
N THR A 54 1.60 -8.85 7.87
CA THR A 54 2.47 -9.68 7.02
C THR A 54 1.94 -9.68 5.59
N PHE A 55 2.81 -9.53 4.60
CA PHE A 55 2.45 -9.52 3.19
C PHE A 55 3.60 -9.97 2.29
N THR A 56 3.28 -10.32 1.05
CA THR A 56 4.27 -10.73 0.05
C THR A 56 4.94 -9.53 -0.61
N LEU A 57 6.26 -9.51 -0.62
CA LEU A 57 7.05 -8.49 -1.30
C LEU A 57 6.92 -8.64 -2.82
N TYR A 58 6.31 -7.67 -3.51
CA TYR A 58 6.20 -7.69 -4.97
C TYR A 58 7.41 -7.05 -5.67
N GLY A 59 7.95 -5.98 -5.09
CA GLY A 59 9.13 -5.29 -5.59
C GLY A 59 9.37 -3.97 -4.88
N PHE A 60 10.18 -3.09 -5.49
CA PHE A 60 10.53 -1.77 -4.94
C PHE A 60 10.13 -0.62 -5.87
N THR A 61 9.79 0.52 -5.29
CA THR A 61 9.55 1.77 -6.03
C THR A 61 10.83 2.30 -6.66
N HIS A 62 10.70 3.19 -7.66
CA HIS A 62 11.84 3.88 -8.25
C HIS A 62 12.29 5.11 -7.46
N LYS A 63 11.36 5.74 -6.71
CA LYS A 63 11.60 6.94 -5.90
C LYS A 63 11.47 6.61 -4.42
N GLY A 64 12.04 7.47 -3.58
CA GLY A 64 11.95 7.33 -2.12
C GLY A 64 10.58 7.68 -1.54
N ALA A 65 10.35 7.27 -0.29
CA ALA A 65 9.11 7.47 0.45
C ALA A 65 8.62 8.93 0.57
N HIS A 66 9.52 9.91 0.50
CA HIS A 66 9.15 11.33 0.50
C HIS A 66 8.49 11.79 -0.81
N SER A 67 8.74 11.07 -1.91
CA SER A 67 8.30 11.44 -3.26
C SER A 67 7.19 10.53 -3.82
N ILE A 68 6.96 9.37 -3.20
CA ILE A 68 5.89 8.44 -3.59
C ILE A 68 4.59 8.86 -2.88
N MET A 69 3.49 8.91 -3.64
CA MET A 69 2.16 9.17 -3.08
C MET A 69 1.66 7.95 -2.31
N ALA A 70 1.12 8.18 -1.12
CA ALA A 70 0.54 7.14 -0.28
C ALA A 70 -0.77 6.61 -0.87
N TYR A 71 -1.12 5.40 -0.47
CA TYR A 71 -2.38 4.73 -0.82
C TYR A 71 -3.51 5.16 0.12
N GLY A 72 -4.76 4.95 -0.33
CA GLY A 72 -5.95 5.01 0.49
C GLY A 72 -6.99 6.03 0.04
N SER A 73 -8.21 5.83 0.56
CA SER A 73 -9.39 6.69 0.41
C SER A 73 -9.23 8.01 1.17
N LEU A 74 -8.15 8.73 0.91
CA LEU A 74 -8.15 10.17 1.17
C LEU A 74 -9.05 10.75 0.08
N ALA A 75 -10.18 11.34 0.47
CA ALA A 75 -11.03 12.08 -0.44
C ALA A 75 -10.13 12.99 -1.28
N ARG A 76 -10.20 12.86 -2.62
CA ARG A 76 -9.46 13.75 -3.51
C ARG A 76 -9.72 15.19 -3.05
N PRO A 77 -8.69 16.05 -2.99
CA PRO A 77 -7.44 15.99 -3.74
C PRO A 77 -6.17 15.99 -2.85
N TYR A 78 -6.03 15.08 -1.88
CA TYR A 78 -4.82 15.06 -1.06
C TYR A 78 -3.71 14.15 -1.62
N ASN A 79 -2.75 14.79 -2.31
CA ASN A 79 -1.48 14.19 -2.70
C ASN A 79 -0.54 14.09 -1.48
N VAL A 80 -0.78 13.12 -0.61
CA VAL A 80 0.04 12.89 0.59
C VAL A 80 1.17 11.92 0.26
N SER A 81 2.42 12.29 0.57
CA SER A 81 3.54 11.35 0.41
C SER A 81 3.48 10.22 1.42
N VAL A 82 4.10 9.07 1.12
CA VAL A 82 4.22 7.95 2.07
C VAL A 82 4.81 8.43 3.40
N THR A 83 5.83 9.28 3.36
CA THR A 83 6.43 9.84 4.59
C THR A 83 5.39 10.59 5.44
N ALA A 84 4.59 11.47 4.82
CA ALA A 84 3.57 12.24 5.52
C ALA A 84 2.39 11.36 6.01
N HIS A 85 2.05 10.32 5.25
CA HIS A 85 1.05 9.33 5.67
C HIS A 85 1.48 8.61 6.95
N PHE A 86 2.73 8.12 7.00
CA PHE A 86 3.24 7.42 8.16
C PHE A 86 3.37 8.31 9.40
N TYR A 87 3.75 9.57 9.20
CA TYR A 87 3.79 10.55 10.29
C TYR A 87 2.39 10.88 10.83
N SER A 88 1.42 11.12 9.95
CA SER A 88 0.06 11.51 10.37
C SER A 88 -0.73 10.34 10.96
N ARG A 89 -0.68 9.16 10.34
CA ARG A 89 -1.48 7.99 10.72
C ARG A 89 -0.87 7.18 11.86
N HIS A 90 0.44 6.95 11.82
CA HIS A 90 1.14 6.06 12.75
C HIS A 90 2.02 6.82 13.76
N ARG A 91 2.15 8.15 13.64
CA ARG A 91 3.10 8.96 14.44
C ARG A 91 4.55 8.50 14.29
N ILE A 92 4.88 7.92 13.13
CA ILE A 92 6.23 7.43 12.82
C ILE A 92 6.93 8.46 11.95
N ARG A 93 8.05 9.00 12.45
CA ARG A 93 8.98 9.80 11.65
C ARG A 93 10.01 8.89 11.03
N LEU A 94 10.03 8.84 9.69
CA LEU A 94 11.00 8.03 8.96
C LEU A 94 12.43 8.57 9.15
N ARG A 95 13.39 7.67 9.40
CA ARG A 95 14.83 8.01 9.48
C ARG A 95 15.42 8.14 8.08
N HIS A 96 14.97 7.31 7.14
CA HIS A 96 15.46 7.27 5.77
C HIS A 96 14.35 7.51 4.72
N PRO A 97 13.69 8.69 4.72
CA PRO A 97 12.57 8.98 3.82
C PRO A 97 12.96 9.03 2.33
N TYR A 98 14.25 9.08 2.02
CA TYR A 98 14.79 9.07 0.67
C TYR A 98 14.99 7.67 0.09
N LEU A 99 14.92 6.62 0.92
CA LEU A 99 14.98 5.24 0.44
C LEU A 99 13.67 4.82 -0.21
N GLN A 100 13.78 3.91 -1.16
CA GLN A 100 12.66 3.30 -1.88
C GLN A 100 11.68 2.62 -0.91
N CYS A 101 10.46 2.41 -1.37
CA CYS A 101 9.43 1.66 -0.66
C CYS A 101 9.29 0.26 -1.26
N VAL A 102 8.86 -0.68 -0.43
CA VAL A 102 8.35 -1.98 -0.87
C VAL A 102 6.94 -1.80 -1.41
N VAL A 103 6.65 -2.48 -2.52
CA VAL A 103 5.34 -2.55 -3.17
C VAL A 103 4.63 -3.83 -2.74
N GLU A 104 3.40 -3.66 -2.27
CA GLU A 104 2.41 -4.72 -2.13
C GLU A 104 1.34 -4.52 -3.20
N LYS A 105 1.13 -5.52 -4.06
CA LYS A 105 0.09 -5.47 -5.10
C LYS A 105 -1.21 -6.09 -4.62
N PHE A 106 -2.30 -5.38 -4.81
CA PHE A 106 -3.65 -5.92 -4.62
C PHE A 106 -4.29 -6.24 -5.96
N PRO A 107 -4.43 -7.52 -6.33
CA PRO A 107 -4.99 -7.89 -7.63
C PRO A 107 -6.46 -7.44 -7.82
N ARG A 108 -7.19 -7.21 -6.72
CA ARG A 108 -8.63 -6.92 -6.75
C ARG A 108 -9.03 -5.46 -6.47
N ARG A 109 -8.10 -4.61 -6.03
CA ARG A 109 -8.43 -3.25 -5.56
C ARG A 109 -7.77 -2.12 -6.35
N CYS A 110 -7.09 -2.43 -7.46
CA CYS A 110 -6.41 -1.46 -8.34
C CYS A 110 -5.44 -0.47 -7.66
N GLU A 111 -5.11 -0.67 -6.38
CA GLU A 111 -4.26 0.22 -5.60
C GLU A 111 -3.05 -0.55 -5.08
N ASP A 112 -1.88 -0.13 -5.52
CA ASP A 112 -0.61 -0.59 -4.95
C ASP A 112 -0.40 0.09 -3.60
N ARG A 113 0.07 -0.67 -2.60
CA ARG A 113 0.47 -0.12 -1.30
C ARG A 113 1.98 -0.04 -1.19
N TYR A 114 2.44 0.99 -0.49
CA TYR A 114 3.86 1.34 -0.39
C TYR A 114 4.29 1.42 1.05
N TYR A 115 5.30 0.61 1.41
CA TYR A 115 5.81 0.52 2.77
C TYR A 115 7.29 0.94 2.80
N PRO A 116 7.69 1.87 3.68
CA PRO A 116 9.09 2.26 3.83
C PRO A 116 9.97 1.07 4.22
N LEU A 117 11.14 0.94 3.58
CA LEU A 117 12.10 -0.15 3.80
C LEU A 117 12.48 -0.37 5.27
N GLU A 118 12.65 0.72 6.01
CA GLU A 118 13.07 0.70 7.42
C GLU A 118 11.98 0.25 8.40
N LEU A 119 10.74 0.03 7.92
CA LEU A 119 9.60 -0.39 8.73
C LEU A 119 9.22 -1.87 8.51
N LEU A 120 10.11 -2.65 7.89
CA LEU A 120 9.87 -4.03 7.49
C LEU A 120 10.95 -4.98 8.00
N GLU A 121 10.52 -6.17 8.35
CA GLU A 121 11.37 -7.34 8.60
C GLU A 121 10.98 -8.49 7.67
N ILE A 122 11.94 -9.36 7.38
CA ILE A 122 11.71 -10.61 6.66
C ILE A 122 11.17 -11.62 7.67
N VAL A 123 10.13 -12.34 7.26
CA VAL A 123 9.58 -13.47 8.02
C VAL A 123 10.19 -14.74 7.46
N ASP A 124 10.82 -15.52 8.33
CA ASP A 124 11.29 -16.86 7.97
C ASP A 124 10.09 -17.82 7.97
N GLU A 125 10.01 -18.70 6.96
CA GLU A 125 8.91 -19.64 6.75
C GLU A 125 8.68 -20.61 7.94
N ASN A 126 9.59 -20.63 8.92
CA ASN A 126 9.52 -21.45 10.12
C ASN A 126 8.90 -20.73 11.35
N GLU A 127 8.59 -19.43 11.25
CA GLU A 127 7.94 -18.64 12.33
C GLU A 127 6.42 -18.49 12.14
N ASP A 128 5.78 -19.36 11.35
CA ASP A 128 4.33 -19.35 11.12
C ASP A 128 3.53 -19.90 12.34
N ASP A 129 3.69 -19.25 13.49
CA ASP A 129 2.71 -19.32 14.58
C ASP A 129 1.63 -18.27 14.31
N HIS A 130 0.57 -18.70 13.62
CA HIS A 130 -0.75 -18.08 13.51
C HIS A 130 -0.83 -16.62 13.03
N ILE A 131 -1.20 -16.42 11.75
CA ILE A 131 -2.39 -15.68 11.31
C ILE A 131 -2.69 -16.13 9.88
N GLY A 132 -3.80 -16.86 9.70
CA GLY A 132 -4.27 -17.32 8.41
C GLY A 132 -4.69 -16.16 7.50
N PHE A 133 -4.02 -16.03 6.37
CA PHE A 133 -4.72 -15.76 5.12
C PHE A 133 -4.61 -17.04 4.31
N PRO A 134 -5.73 -17.64 3.85
CA PRO A 134 -5.62 -18.75 2.95
C PRO A 134 -4.87 -18.26 1.72
N ALA A 135 -3.88 -19.05 1.28
CA ALA A 135 -3.39 -18.97 -0.08
C ALA A 135 -4.60 -18.89 -1.03
N PRO A 136 -4.51 -18.18 -2.16
CA PRO A 136 -5.60 -18.19 -3.12
C PRO A 136 -5.75 -19.60 -3.67
N ASN A 137 -6.57 -20.42 -3.02
CA ASN A 137 -7.10 -21.63 -3.60
C ASN A 137 -8.03 -21.19 -4.73
N ASP A 138 -7.88 -21.83 -5.89
CA ASP A 138 -8.67 -21.63 -7.11
C ASP A 138 -10.13 -22.08 -6.96
N ASP A 139 -10.75 -21.88 -5.80
CA ASP A 139 -12.13 -22.24 -5.52
C ASP A 139 -13.03 -21.05 -5.91
N LYS A 140 -13.47 -21.08 -7.17
CA LYS A 140 -14.37 -20.09 -7.80
C LYS A 140 -15.75 -19.98 -7.14
N GLU A 141 -16.13 -20.90 -6.25
CA GLU A 141 -17.50 -20.98 -5.72
C GLU A 141 -17.76 -20.07 -4.52
N PHE A 142 -16.76 -19.81 -3.65
CA PHE A 142 -16.99 -19.00 -2.45
C PHE A 142 -17.20 -17.50 -2.76
N TYR A 143 -16.59 -17.01 -3.84
CA TYR A 143 -16.68 -15.61 -4.23
C TYR A 143 -18.00 -15.24 -4.91
N LYS A 144 -18.77 -16.22 -5.39
CA LYS A 144 -20.07 -15.99 -6.01
C LYS A 144 -21.12 -15.56 -4.98
N ASP A 145 -21.11 -16.20 -3.81
CA ASP A 145 -22.04 -15.94 -2.71
C ASP A 145 -21.83 -14.55 -2.06
N LEU A 146 -20.57 -14.08 -2.00
CA LEU A 146 -20.22 -12.75 -1.51
C LEU A 146 -20.56 -11.63 -2.50
N SER A 147 -20.44 -11.88 -3.82
CA SER A 147 -20.86 -10.91 -4.82
C SER A 147 -22.38 -10.76 -4.88
N GLU A 148 -23.14 -11.85 -4.73
CA GLU A 148 -24.61 -11.80 -4.73
C GLU A 148 -25.14 -11.06 -3.50
N LYS A 149 -24.57 -11.28 -2.30
CA LYS A 149 -24.95 -10.52 -1.09
C LYS A 149 -24.65 -9.02 -1.21
N LEU A 150 -23.49 -8.63 -1.75
CA LEU A 150 -23.13 -7.21 -1.94
C LEU A 150 -23.92 -6.52 -3.07
N LEU A 151 -24.47 -7.29 -4.02
CA LEU A 151 -25.39 -6.77 -5.04
C LEU A 151 -26.80 -6.54 -4.48
N ILE A 152 -27.28 -7.38 -3.57
CA ILE A 152 -28.60 -7.24 -2.94
C ILE A 152 -28.66 -6.02 -2.00
N ASP A 153 -27.58 -5.72 -1.28
CA ASP A 153 -27.52 -4.56 -0.38
C ASP A 153 -27.43 -3.22 -1.12
N ASN A 154 -26.97 -3.21 -2.37
CA ASN A 154 -26.92 -2.01 -3.21
C ASN A 154 -28.21 -1.77 -4.01
N ILE A 155 -28.99 -2.81 -4.28
CA ILE A 155 -30.30 -2.69 -4.97
C ILE A 155 -31.41 -2.28 -3.99
N SER A 156 -31.29 -2.59 -2.70
CA SER A 156 -32.29 -2.20 -1.69
C SER A 156 -32.19 -0.75 -1.19
N ASN A 157 -31.15 0.00 -1.58
CA ASN A 157 -30.95 1.40 -1.18
C ASN A 157 -31.07 2.42 -2.34
N SER A 158 -31.50 2.02 -3.54
CA SER A 158 -31.71 2.94 -4.67
C SER A 158 -33.15 3.39 -4.89
N ASP A 159 -34.13 2.89 -4.12
CA ASP A 159 -35.53 3.34 -4.22
C ASP A 159 -35.89 4.20 -3.00
N LYS A 160 -35.53 5.49 -3.05
CA LYS A 160 -36.27 6.63 -2.50
C LYS A 160 -35.46 7.92 -2.66
N ASN A 161 -35.87 8.71 -3.64
CA ASN A 161 -35.89 10.19 -3.71
C ASN A 161 -35.32 10.72 -5.03
N ASP A 162 -36.07 10.49 -6.11
CA ASP A 162 -36.10 11.39 -7.26
C ASP A 162 -37.07 12.53 -6.94
N GLU A 163 -36.54 13.73 -6.66
CA GLU A 163 -37.26 14.98 -6.97
C GLU A 163 -36.37 15.80 -7.91
N PRO A 164 -36.87 16.19 -9.11
CA PRO A 164 -36.12 17.02 -10.02
C PRO A 164 -36.10 18.47 -9.51
N LEU A 165 -34.90 19.04 -9.38
CA LEU A 165 -34.75 20.49 -9.19
C LEU A 165 -35.16 21.19 -10.49
N GLU A 166 -36.31 21.87 -10.45
CA GLU A 166 -36.73 22.85 -11.48
C GLU A 166 -35.65 23.94 -11.59
N PHE A 167 -35.06 24.05 -12.78
CA PHE A 167 -34.17 25.14 -13.14
C PHE A 167 -35.04 26.27 -13.71
N ASP A 168 -35.38 27.26 -12.87
CA ASP A 168 -36.01 28.49 -13.34
C ASP A 168 -34.98 29.29 -14.17
N MET A 169 -35.27 29.40 -15.47
CA MET A 169 -34.72 30.43 -16.33
C MET A 169 -35.30 31.79 -15.92
N MET A 170 -34.45 32.73 -15.51
CA MET A 170 -34.75 34.15 -15.66
C MET A 170 -33.62 34.87 -16.39
N ASP A 171 -34.03 35.45 -17.51
CA ASP A 171 -33.34 36.42 -18.34
C ASP A 171 -33.16 37.77 -17.62
N GLU A 172 -32.09 38.48 -18.02
CA GLU A 172 -31.86 39.93 -17.99
C GLU A 172 -31.81 40.62 -16.59
N ILE A 173 -30.83 41.48 -16.28
CA ILE A 173 -30.73 42.86 -16.78
C ILE A 173 -29.30 43.43 -16.60
N GLU A 174 -28.87 44.12 -17.66
CA GLU A 174 -27.90 45.22 -17.84
C GLU A 174 -27.06 45.79 -16.67
N GLY A 175 -25.82 46.19 -17.00
CA GLY A 175 -25.32 47.51 -16.61
C GLY A 175 -23.81 47.63 -16.32
N TRP A 176 -23.16 48.47 -17.14
CA TRP A 176 -21.82 49.11 -17.05
C TRP A 176 -20.62 48.36 -17.64
#